data_AF-A0A7X1LCZ3-F1
#
_entry.id   AF-A0A7X1LCZ3-F1
#
_cell.length_a   1.000
_cell.length_b   1.000
_cell.length_c   1.000
_cell.angle_alpha   90.00
_cell.angle_beta   90.00
_cell.angle_gamma   90.00
#
_symmetry.space_group_name_H-M   'P 1'
#
loop_
_entity.id
_entity.type
_entity.pdbx_description
1 polymer ?
#
loop_
_entity_poly.entity_id
_entity_poly.type
_entity_poly.pdbx_seq_one_letter_code
_entity_poly.pdbx_strand_id
1 'polypeptide(L)'
;MSKKEKPSPLKKLLKAWTSAGPEERQAFLDLVQAEARARGTDTSCQGQDPVPGDAAALIANGRYLLPSTIERVEAVMRARKLSPSGVMAELGFSSRDASLTRALAMKAALRLSVIAALADWLAEHERQG
;
A
#
# COMPACT_ATOMS: atom_id res chain seq x y z
N MET A 1 -26.75 -32.47 -23.03
CA MET A 1 -27.12 -31.05 -23.11
C MET A 1 -26.44 -30.29 -21.97
N SER A 2 -25.20 -29.82 -22.17
CA SER A 2 -24.44 -29.10 -21.14
C SER A 2 -25.07 -27.72 -20.93
N LYS A 3 -25.70 -27.50 -19.78
CA LYS A 3 -26.20 -26.18 -19.37
C LYS A 3 -24.99 -25.25 -19.26
N LYS A 4 -24.78 -24.38 -20.24
CA LYS A 4 -23.78 -23.31 -20.19
C LYS A 4 -24.02 -22.53 -18.90
N GLU A 5 -23.14 -22.69 -17.92
CA GLU A 5 -23.21 -21.96 -16.66
C GLU A 5 -23.19 -20.46 -16.98
N LYS A 6 -24.24 -19.74 -16.55
CA LYS A 6 -24.32 -18.30 -16.76
C LYS A 6 -23.06 -17.69 -16.15
N PRO A 7 -22.26 -16.93 -16.92
CA PRO A 7 -21.03 -16.38 -16.39
C PRO A 7 -21.38 -15.53 -15.17
N SER A 8 -20.72 -15.83 -14.05
CA SER A 8 -20.99 -15.18 -12.78
C SER A 8 -20.92 -13.66 -12.96
N PRO A 9 -21.73 -12.88 -12.23
CA PRO A 9 -21.73 -11.42 -12.31
C PRO A 9 -20.31 -10.83 -12.18
N LEU A 10 -19.47 -11.44 -11.33
CA LEU A 10 -18.07 -11.09 -11.15
C LEU A 10 -17.23 -11.28 -12.42
N LYS A 11 -17.42 -12.39 -13.17
CA LYS A 11 -16.73 -12.60 -14.45
C LYS A 11 -17.19 -11.60 -15.52
N LYS A 12 -18.45 -11.18 -15.51
CA LYS A 12 -18.95 -10.13 -16.41
C LYS A 12 -18.35 -8.78 -16.08
N LEU A 13 -18.27 -8.42 -14.80
CA LEU A 13 -17.64 -7.18 -14.34
C LEU A 13 -16.15 -7.18 -14.70
N LEU A 14 -15.43 -8.28 -14.45
CA LEU A 14 -14.01 -8.42 -14.82
C LEU A 14 -13.82 -8.22 -16.33
N LYS A 15 -14.67 -8.84 -17.16
CA LYS A 15 -14.60 -8.71 -18.62
C LYS A 15 -14.88 -7.27 -19.06
N ALA A 16 -15.95 -6.66 -18.57
CA ALA A 16 -16.30 -5.27 -18.87
C ALA A 16 -15.20 -4.30 -18.43
N TRP A 17 -14.62 -4.52 -17.25
CA TRP A 17 -13.48 -3.76 -16.73
C TRP A 17 -12.25 -3.87 -17.63
N THR A 18 -11.88 -5.09 -18.06
CA THR A 18 -10.74 -5.29 -18.97
C THR A 18 -10.98 -4.72 -20.36
N SER A 19 -12.23 -4.65 -20.81
CA SER A 19 -12.60 -4.06 -22.11
C SER A 19 -12.79 -2.55 -22.07
N ALA A 20 -13.08 -1.95 -20.91
CA ALA A 20 -13.23 -0.51 -20.75
C ALA A 20 -11.90 0.23 -20.95
N GLY A 21 -11.96 1.41 -21.55
CA GLY A 21 -10.83 2.31 -21.69
C GLY A 21 -10.36 2.90 -20.35
N PRO A 22 -9.18 3.54 -20.32
CA PRO A 22 -8.65 4.16 -19.09
C PRO A 22 -9.59 5.24 -18.54
N GLU A 23 -10.25 6.02 -19.41
CA GLU A 23 -11.20 7.06 -19.00
C GLU A 23 -12.48 6.48 -18.36
N GLU A 24 -13.05 5.44 -18.96
CA GLU A 24 -14.25 4.76 -18.43
C GLU A 24 -13.97 4.07 -17.10
N ARG A 25 -12.78 3.47 -16.94
CA ARG A 25 -12.34 2.91 -15.66
C ARG A 25 -12.21 3.98 -14.58
N GLN A 26 -11.66 5.14 -14.93
CA GLN A 26 -11.51 6.24 -13.99
C GLN A 26 -12.87 6.81 -13.57
N ALA A 27 -13.79 7.01 -14.52
CA ALA A 27 -15.15 7.45 -14.23
C ALA A 27 -15.91 6.45 -13.34
N PHE A 28 -15.70 5.14 -13.54
CA PHE A 28 -16.28 4.11 -12.67
C PHE A 28 -15.72 4.17 -11.23
N LEU A 29 -14.41 4.39 -11.07
CA LEU A 29 -13.80 4.53 -9.73
C LEU A 29 -14.31 5.79 -9.02
N ASP A 30 -14.43 6.91 -9.73
CA ASP A 30 -15.01 8.15 -9.20
C ASP A 30 -16.45 7.94 -8.71
N LEU A 31 -17.27 7.24 -9.50
CA LEU A 31 -18.63 6.88 -9.12
C LEU A 31 -18.67 6.01 -7.85
N VAL A 32 -17.81 5.00 -7.75
CA VAL A 32 -17.74 4.13 -6.56
C VAL A 32 -17.26 4.90 -5.32
N GLN A 33 -16.31 5.81 -5.48
CA GLN A 33 -15.85 6.69 -4.39
C GLN A 33 -16.96 7.65 -3.95
N ALA A 34 -17.68 8.25 -4.89
CA ALA A 34 -18.83 9.09 -4.61
C ALA A 34 -19.94 8.31 -3.90
N GLU A 35 -20.21 7.06 -4.31
CA GLU A 35 -21.19 6.20 -3.65
C GLU A 35 -20.74 5.79 -2.24
N ALA A 36 -19.45 5.48 -2.05
CA ALA A 36 -18.90 5.15 -0.73
C ALA A 36 -19.03 6.32 0.26
N ARG A 37 -18.82 7.55 -0.22
CA ARG A 37 -19.02 8.81 0.52
C ARG A 37 -20.49 9.07 0.82
N ALA A 38 -21.37 8.85 -0.16
CA ALA A 38 -22.82 9.03 0.02
C ALA A 38 -23.43 8.04 1.03
N ARG A 39 -22.89 6.83 1.12
CA ARG A 39 -23.35 5.78 2.04
C ARG A 39 -22.87 5.95 3.47
N GLY A 40 -22.05 6.97 3.78
CA GLY A 40 -21.46 7.14 5.11
C GLY A 40 -20.55 5.98 5.52
N THR A 41 -20.17 5.12 4.57
CA THR A 41 -19.03 4.20 4.67
C THR A 41 -17.72 4.94 4.42
N ASP A 42 -17.71 6.25 4.70
CA ASP A 42 -16.52 6.97 5.09
C ASP A 42 -15.94 6.26 6.31
N THR A 43 -15.08 5.27 6.05
CA THR A 43 -13.95 5.09 6.93
C THR A 43 -13.25 6.43 6.87
N SER A 44 -13.51 7.31 7.85
CA SER A 44 -12.87 8.61 7.96
C SER A 44 -11.37 8.41 7.94
N CYS A 45 -10.77 8.55 6.76
CA CYS A 45 -9.58 9.36 6.63
C CYS A 45 -10.12 10.66 6.04
N GLN A 46 -10.37 11.62 6.93
CA GLN A 46 -10.79 12.96 6.56
C GLN A 46 -9.91 13.49 5.43
N GLY A 47 -10.54 14.24 4.53
CA GLY A 47 -9.88 14.92 3.44
C GLY A 47 -8.66 15.70 3.92
N GLN A 48 -7.51 15.29 3.42
CA GLN A 48 -6.60 16.24 2.81
C GLN A 48 -6.47 15.77 1.36
N ASP A 49 -6.76 16.69 0.44
CA ASP A 49 -6.25 16.60 -0.93
C ASP A 49 -4.82 16.04 -0.85
N PRO A 50 -4.44 15.01 -1.64
CA PRO A 50 -3.05 14.66 -1.74
C PRO A 50 -2.37 15.86 -2.39
N VAL A 51 -1.83 16.75 -1.55
CA VAL A 51 -0.62 17.49 -1.89
C VAL A 51 0.28 16.44 -2.56
N PRO A 52 0.85 16.70 -3.74
CA PRO A 52 1.67 15.71 -4.45
C PRO A 52 2.89 15.18 -3.64
N GLY A 53 3.07 15.60 -2.38
CA GLY A 53 3.92 14.99 -1.37
C GLY A 53 3.31 13.83 -0.56
N ASP A 54 1.99 13.61 -0.54
CA ASP A 54 1.34 12.57 0.31
C ASP A 54 1.35 11.17 -0.34
N ALA A 55 1.61 11.08 -1.64
CA ALA A 55 1.99 9.81 -2.26
C ALA A 55 3.31 9.28 -1.67
N ALA A 56 4.14 10.15 -1.09
CA ALA A 56 5.28 9.75 -0.26
C ALA A 56 4.88 9.41 1.20
N ALA A 57 3.69 9.77 1.67
CA ALA A 57 3.19 9.35 2.98
C ALA A 57 2.55 7.96 2.96
N LEU A 58 1.99 7.54 1.82
CA LEU A 58 1.46 6.19 1.62
C LEU A 58 2.57 5.14 1.54
N ILE A 59 2.93 4.59 2.71
CA ILE A 59 3.98 3.58 2.84
C ILE A 59 3.53 2.13 2.59
N ALA A 60 2.22 1.84 2.73
CA ALA A 60 1.69 0.50 2.57
C ALA A 60 0.27 0.49 2.01
N ASN A 61 -0.03 -0.51 1.17
CA ASN A 61 -1.39 -0.86 0.78
C ASN A 61 -1.87 -1.99 1.70
N GLY A 62 -2.54 -1.61 2.78
CA GLY A 62 -2.94 -2.51 3.85
C GLY A 62 -1.73 -3.09 4.59
N ARG A 63 -1.37 -4.35 4.28
CA ARG A 63 -0.24 -5.06 4.91
C ARG A 63 1.00 -5.14 4.04
N TYR A 64 0.93 -4.68 2.80
CA TYR A 64 2.02 -4.80 1.84
C TYR A 64 2.67 -3.44 1.64
N LEU A 65 4.00 -3.37 1.75
CA LEU A 65 4.74 -2.15 1.45
C LEU A 65 4.59 -1.81 -0.04
N LEU A 66 4.47 -0.54 -0.35
CA LEU A 66 4.51 -0.09 -1.74
C LEU A 66 5.93 -0.30 -2.29
N PRO A 67 6.07 -0.57 -3.61
CA PRO A 67 7.39 -0.64 -4.24
C PRO A 67 8.23 0.63 -4.01
N SER A 68 7.59 1.80 -4.07
CA SER A 68 8.24 3.10 -3.78
C SER A 68 8.77 3.19 -2.35
N THR A 69 8.06 2.63 -1.38
CA THR A 69 8.49 2.59 0.02
C THR A 69 9.67 1.66 0.22
N ILE A 70 9.69 0.51 -0.46
CA ILE A 70 10.82 -0.43 -0.42
C ILE A 70 12.08 0.30 -0.91
N GLU A 71 12.02 1.01 -2.03
CA GLU A 71 13.15 1.77 -2.56
C GLU A 71 13.65 2.86 -1.60
N ARG A 72 12.74 3.57 -0.93
CA ARG A 72 13.08 4.59 0.08
C ARG A 72 13.75 4.00 1.31
N VAL A 73 13.20 2.90 1.85
CA VAL A 73 13.82 2.17 2.97
C VAL A 73 15.22 1.68 2.57
N GLU A 74 15.37 1.11 1.38
CA GLU A 74 16.67 0.67 0.88
C GLU A 74 17.66 1.82 0.68
N ALA A 75 17.20 3.00 0.26
CA ALA A 75 18.03 4.19 0.13
C ALA A 75 18.56 4.65 1.50
N VAL A 76 17.70 4.74 2.51
CA VAL A 76 18.10 5.07 3.89
C VAL A 76 19.04 4.01 4.47
N MET A 77 18.73 2.72 4.23
CA MET A 77 19.60 1.61 4.64
C MET A 77 21.00 1.72 4.01
N ARG A 78 21.09 2.02 2.71
CA ARG A 78 22.36 2.17 2.01
C ARG A 78 23.15 3.38 2.51
N ALA A 79 22.48 4.52 2.71
CA ALA A 79 23.10 5.74 3.20
C ALA A 79 23.71 5.57 4.59
N ARG A 80 23.04 4.82 5.48
CA ARG A 80 23.49 4.59 6.87
C ARG A 80 24.17 3.24 7.11
N LYS A 81 24.36 2.43 6.05
CA LYS A 81 24.89 1.04 6.13
C LYS A 81 24.13 0.15 7.11
N LEU A 82 22.81 0.31 7.18
CA LEU A 82 21.94 -0.48 8.05
C LEU A 82 21.50 -1.79 7.38
N SER A 83 21.44 -2.87 8.16
CA SER A 83 20.82 -4.13 7.76
C SER A 83 19.32 -4.11 8.10
N PRO A 84 18.49 -4.95 7.46
CA PRO A 84 17.06 -5.05 7.80
C PRO A 84 16.82 -5.35 9.29
N SER A 85 17.68 -6.18 9.89
CA SER A 85 17.65 -6.47 11.33
C SER A 85 18.01 -5.25 12.19
N GLY A 86 18.92 -4.40 11.71
CA GLY A 86 19.26 -3.13 12.34
C GLY A 86 18.09 -2.14 12.30
N VAL A 87 17.41 -2.04 11.15
CA VAL A 87 16.19 -1.22 11.04
C VAL A 87 15.12 -1.72 12.02
N MET A 88 14.88 -3.04 12.10
CA MET A 88 13.94 -3.58 13.08
C MET A 88 14.32 -3.25 14.54
N ALA A 89 15.62 -3.17 14.85
CA ALA A 89 16.10 -2.78 16.19
C ALA A 89 15.83 -1.30 16.49
N GLU A 90 16.08 -0.41 15.53
CA GLU A 90 15.77 1.03 15.62
C GLU A 90 14.27 1.27 15.80
N LEU A 91 13.44 0.45 15.14
CA LEU A 91 11.98 0.46 15.29
C LEU A 91 11.50 -0.09 16.65
N GLY A 92 12.38 -0.56 17.52
CA GLY A 92 12.04 -1.15 18.82
C GLY A 92 11.53 -2.59 18.73
N PHE A 93 11.68 -3.26 17.60
CA PHE A 93 11.36 -4.68 17.44
C PHE A 93 12.60 -5.57 17.59
N SER A 94 12.37 -6.87 17.75
CA SER A 94 13.47 -7.84 17.83
C SER A 94 14.24 -7.88 16.52
N SER A 95 15.57 -7.74 16.60
CA SER A 95 16.47 -7.83 15.42
C SER A 95 16.44 -9.20 14.75
N ARG A 96 15.92 -10.23 15.43
CA ARG A 96 15.70 -11.58 14.87
C ARG A 96 14.40 -11.70 14.09
N ASP A 97 13.54 -10.68 14.11
CA ASP A 97 12.30 -10.70 13.36
C ASP A 97 12.59 -10.53 11.86
N ALA A 98 12.39 -11.62 11.11
CA ALA A 98 12.59 -11.67 9.68
C ALA A 98 11.42 -11.06 8.88
N SER A 99 10.46 -10.41 9.53
CA SER A 99 9.32 -9.80 8.85
C SER A 99 9.73 -8.69 7.89
N LEU A 100 10.62 -7.76 8.28
CA LEU A 100 11.09 -6.71 7.38
C LEU A 100 11.94 -7.28 6.24
N THR A 101 12.84 -8.22 6.55
CA THR A 101 13.65 -8.91 5.53
C THR A 101 12.77 -9.60 4.47
N ARG A 102 11.71 -10.31 4.89
CA ARG A 102 10.76 -10.94 3.97
C ARG A 102 9.93 -9.93 3.19
N ALA A 103 9.57 -8.80 3.80
CA ALA A 103 8.83 -7.75 3.12
C ALA A 103 9.65 -7.11 1.99
N LEU A 104 10.93 -6.82 2.24
CA LEU A 104 11.83 -6.26 1.23
C LEU A 104 12.14 -7.28 0.13
N ALA A 105 12.46 -8.54 0.49
CA ALA A 105 12.88 -9.55 -0.48
C ALA A 105 11.72 -10.18 -1.28
N MET A 106 10.58 -10.44 -0.63
CA MET A 106 9.49 -11.23 -1.21
C MET A 106 8.17 -10.46 -1.34
N LYS A 107 8.15 -9.15 -1.04
CA LYS A 107 6.92 -8.34 -0.99
C LYS A 107 5.87 -8.97 -0.06
N ALA A 108 6.34 -9.54 1.06
CA ALA A 108 5.50 -10.22 2.03
C ALA A 108 4.67 -9.24 2.86
N ALA A 109 3.57 -9.75 3.43
CA ALA A 109 2.74 -8.99 4.35
C ALA A 109 3.46 -8.72 5.68
N LEU A 110 3.35 -7.48 6.16
CA LEU A 110 3.84 -7.01 7.44
C LEU A 110 2.69 -6.82 8.44
N ARG A 111 3.05 -6.83 9.72
CA ARG A 111 2.13 -6.45 10.80
C ARG A 111 1.90 -4.94 10.74
N LEU A 112 0.68 -4.50 11.01
CA LEU A 112 0.32 -3.08 10.98
C LEU A 112 1.18 -2.25 11.95
N SER A 113 1.56 -2.82 13.11
CA SER A 113 2.44 -2.15 14.06
C SER A 113 3.83 -1.86 13.50
N VAL A 114 4.38 -2.78 12.68
CA VAL A 114 5.70 -2.59 12.05
C VAL A 114 5.60 -1.58 10.92
N ILE A 115 4.48 -1.59 10.17
CA ILE A 115 4.21 -0.60 9.13
C ILE A 115 4.13 0.79 9.74
N ALA A 116 3.37 0.98 10.83
CA ALA A 116 3.25 2.27 11.51
C ALA A 116 4.61 2.79 11.99
N ALA A 117 5.37 1.96 12.72
CA ALA A 117 6.70 2.33 13.18
C ALA A 117 7.66 2.65 12.02
N LEU A 118 7.59 1.90 10.92
CA LEU A 118 8.39 2.15 9.72
C LEU A 118 8.03 3.48 9.05
N ALA A 119 6.77 3.91 9.13
CA ALA A 119 6.32 5.21 8.64
C ALA A 119 7.01 6.34 9.41
N ASP A 120 6.96 6.27 10.73
CA ASP A 120 7.53 7.28 11.62
C ASP A 120 9.05 7.34 11.46
N TRP A 121 9.70 6.18 11.36
CA TRP A 121 11.13 6.05 11.11
C TRP A 121 11.53 6.65 9.76
N LEU A 122 10.80 6.34 8.68
CA LEU A 122 11.08 6.94 7.37
C LEU A 122 10.93 8.47 7.40
N ALA A 123 9.88 8.99 8.01
CA ALA A 123 9.64 10.42 8.11
C ALA A 123 10.76 11.14 8.88
N GLU A 124 11.24 10.57 10.00
CA GLU A 124 12.34 11.13 10.77
C GLU A 124 13.65 11.12 9.97
N HIS A 125 13.93 10.04 9.22
CA HIS A 125 15.20 9.87 8.53
C HIS A 125 15.28 10.55 7.17
N GLU A 126 14.16 10.77 6.49
CA GLU A 126 14.10 11.55 5.24
C GLU A 126 14.20 13.05 5.48
N ARG A 127 13.81 13.52 6.66
CA ARG A 127 13.99 14.94 7.04
C ARG A 127 15.46 15.34 7.24
N GLN A 128 16.36 14.36 7.31
CA GLN A 128 17.78 14.53 7.61
C GLN A 128 18.71 14.28 6.40
N GLY A 129 18.16 13.92 5.24
CA GLY A 129 18.92 13.65 4.00
C GLY A 129 18.71 14.75 2.96
#